data_AF-D5SY50-F1
#
_entry.id   AF-D5SY50-F1
#
_cell.length_a   1.000
_cell.length_b   1.000
_cell.length_c   1.000
_cell.angle_alpha   90.00
_cell.angle_beta   90.00
_cell.angle_gamma   90.00
#
_symmetry.space_group_name_H-M   'P 1'
#
loop_
_entity.id
_entity.type
_entity.pdbx_description
1 polymer ?
#
loop_
_entity_poly.entity_id
_entity_poly.type
_entity_poly.pdbx_seq_one_letter_code
_entity_poly.pdbx_strand_id
1 'polypeptide(L)'
;MPDMKTFVKICGVTTPAQAAAISQLGPTALGLNFYSRSPRCVTLEQAREIRAAMTPGVLAVGVFVNETVESMLTIFQKAQLDVIQLHGDEPAHVVTQIREEARSQGLPQPGIYRAFRVGEEGLVDVSKHLEELSQLGFEYDGVLIDARVTTHSSNQNKAGETIYGGSGHQAPWPLLIGWREILRQTPLYLAGGLTPANVEEAMRTVHPTGVDTASGVEDSPGVKDLALCRQFIERARSIVAS
;
A
#
# COMPACT_ATOMS: atom_id res chain seq x y z
N MET A 1 13.97 3.87 23.92
CA MET A 1 13.40 3.11 22.79
C MET A 1 12.99 4.15 21.75
N PRO A 2 13.33 4.02 20.46
CA PRO A 2 12.87 4.98 19.48
C PRO A 2 11.33 4.97 19.49
N ASP A 3 10.76 6.16 19.61
CA ASP A 3 9.34 6.45 19.68
C ASP A 3 8.61 5.72 18.54
N MET A 4 7.98 4.58 18.83
CA MET A 4 7.43 3.66 17.81
C MET A 4 6.09 4.23 17.32
N LYS A 5 6.17 5.32 16.56
CA LYS A 5 5.01 5.98 15.97
C LYS A 5 4.33 5.03 14.98
N THR A 6 3.00 4.92 15.08
CA THR A 6 2.14 4.24 14.12
C THR A 6 2.57 4.53 12.68
N PHE A 7 2.70 3.48 11.87
CA PHE A 7 3.01 3.63 10.44
C PHE A 7 1.81 4.27 9.73
N VAL A 8 2.03 5.40 9.05
CA VAL A 8 0.98 6.08 8.28
C VAL A 8 1.48 6.31 6.87
N LYS A 9 0.74 5.79 5.88
CA LYS A 9 1.01 5.99 4.46
C LYS A 9 -0.09 6.82 3.81
N ILE A 10 0.32 7.83 3.04
CA ILE A 10 -0.56 8.61 2.17
C ILE A 10 -0.29 8.19 0.71
N CYS A 11 -1.21 7.47 0.11
CA CYS A 11 -1.04 6.82 -1.19
C CYS A 11 -1.62 7.65 -2.35
N GLY A 12 -1.00 7.56 -3.52
CA GLY A 12 -1.46 8.20 -4.75
C GLY A 12 -1.17 9.69 -4.78
N VAL A 13 0.03 10.08 -4.36
CA VAL A 13 0.56 11.43 -4.55
C VAL A 13 0.98 11.59 -6.01
N THR A 14 0.55 12.67 -6.66
CA THR A 14 0.69 12.83 -8.12
C THR A 14 1.54 14.02 -8.55
N THR A 15 1.89 14.93 -7.63
CA THR A 15 2.70 16.12 -7.96
C THR A 15 3.78 16.41 -6.91
N PRO A 16 4.90 17.03 -7.31
CA PRO A 16 5.97 17.42 -6.37
C PRO A 16 5.48 18.37 -5.26
N ALA A 17 4.58 19.30 -5.59
CA ALA A 17 4.00 20.23 -4.61
C ALA A 17 3.20 19.49 -3.51
N GLN A 18 2.40 18.49 -3.89
CA GLN A 18 1.69 17.64 -2.93
C GLN A 18 2.68 16.86 -2.06
N ALA A 19 3.71 16.27 -2.67
CA ALA A 19 4.72 15.49 -1.96
C ALA A 19 5.48 16.34 -0.92
N ALA A 20 5.90 17.54 -1.28
CA ALA A 20 6.55 18.48 -0.38
C ALA A 20 5.65 18.83 0.81
N ALA A 21 4.41 19.25 0.54
CA ALA A 21 3.47 19.66 1.59
C ALA A 21 3.07 18.52 2.53
N ILE A 22 2.78 17.33 1.97
CA ILE A 22 2.33 16.18 2.76
C ILE A 22 3.49 15.57 3.55
N SER A 23 4.70 15.48 2.97
CA SER A 23 5.86 14.92 3.67
C SER A 23 6.25 15.75 4.91
N GLN A 24 6.03 17.07 4.89
CA GLN A 24 6.24 17.93 6.06
C GLN A 24 5.25 17.66 7.21
N LEU A 25 4.09 17.05 6.94
CA LEU A 25 3.18 16.56 7.99
C LEU A 25 3.73 15.31 8.71
N GLY A 26 4.82 14.75 8.19
CA GLY A 26 5.53 13.61 8.75
C GLY A 26 4.80 12.28 8.68
N PRO A 27 4.08 11.89 7.61
CA PRO A 27 3.69 10.50 7.43
C PRO A 27 4.94 9.61 7.33
N THR A 28 4.80 8.32 7.57
CA THR A 28 5.92 7.37 7.44
C THR A 28 6.27 7.12 5.98
N ALA A 29 5.25 7.10 5.10
CA ALA A 29 5.43 6.81 3.69
C ALA A 29 4.48 7.61 2.79
N LEU A 30 4.92 7.86 1.55
CA LEU A 30 4.08 8.31 0.44
C LEU A 30 4.03 7.22 -0.63
N GLY A 31 2.85 6.98 -1.19
CA GLY A 31 2.64 6.02 -2.27
C GLY A 31 2.60 6.68 -3.65
N LEU A 32 3.35 6.15 -4.60
CA LEU A 32 3.37 6.55 -6.02
C LEU A 32 2.78 5.42 -6.84
N ASN A 33 1.72 5.67 -7.59
CA ASN A 33 1.00 4.63 -8.31
C ASN A 33 1.50 4.53 -9.76
N PHE A 34 1.94 3.35 -10.20
CA PHE A 34 2.43 3.10 -11.56
C PHE A 34 1.45 2.27 -12.41
N TYR A 35 0.23 2.04 -11.92
CA TYR A 35 -0.79 1.33 -12.67
C TYR A 35 -1.54 2.29 -13.60
N SER A 36 -1.35 2.12 -14.90
CA SER A 36 -1.86 3.02 -15.95
C SER A 36 -3.38 3.25 -15.94
N ARG A 37 -4.19 2.29 -15.44
CA ARG A 37 -5.65 2.47 -15.33
C ARG A 37 -6.08 3.25 -14.08
N SER A 38 -5.15 3.57 -13.17
CA SER A 38 -5.41 4.36 -11.97
C SER A 38 -5.50 5.86 -12.31
N PRO A 39 -6.48 6.61 -11.76
CA PRO A 39 -6.51 8.06 -11.90
C PRO A 39 -5.36 8.76 -11.14
N ARG A 40 -4.59 7.99 -10.36
CA ARG A 40 -3.43 8.45 -9.58
C ARG A 40 -2.12 8.02 -10.22
N CYS A 41 -2.14 7.47 -11.43
CA CYS A 41 -0.95 6.99 -12.10
C CYS A 41 0.04 8.13 -12.33
N VAL A 42 1.32 7.87 -12.06
CA VAL A 42 2.43 8.77 -12.38
C VAL A 42 3.39 8.09 -13.35
N THR A 43 4.07 8.88 -14.16
CA THR A 43 5.19 8.42 -14.99
C THR A 43 6.46 8.29 -14.14
N LEU A 44 7.48 7.62 -14.67
CA LEU A 44 8.79 7.57 -14.05
C LEU A 44 9.40 8.97 -13.83
N GLU A 45 9.22 9.87 -14.80
CA GLU A 45 9.70 11.24 -14.71
C GLU A 45 9.02 12.00 -13.55
N GLN A 46 7.68 11.95 -13.50
CA GLN A 46 6.92 12.54 -12.40
C GLN A 46 7.30 11.94 -11.04
N ALA A 47 7.50 10.63 -10.97
CA ALA A 47 7.93 9.97 -9.72
C ALA A 47 9.29 10.46 -9.23
N ARG A 48 10.23 10.75 -10.14
CA ARG A 48 11.54 11.34 -9.79
C ARG A 48 11.40 12.75 -9.24
N GLU A 49 10.58 13.58 -9.86
CA GLU A 49 10.31 14.93 -9.38
C GLU A 49 9.61 14.91 -8.01
N ILE A 50 8.66 14.00 -7.83
CA ILE A 50 7.97 13.78 -6.56
C ILE A 50 8.97 13.36 -5.48
N ARG A 51 9.81 12.35 -5.73
CA ARG A 51 10.83 11.89 -4.79
C ARG A 51 11.79 13.00 -4.39
N ALA A 52 12.23 13.81 -5.35
CA ALA A 52 13.13 14.94 -5.10
C ALA A 52 12.51 16.01 -4.19
N ALA A 53 11.18 16.15 -4.19
CA ALA A 53 10.46 17.11 -3.36
C ALA A 53 10.10 16.59 -1.95
N MET A 54 10.30 15.30 -1.67
CA MET A 54 9.95 14.69 -0.38
C MET A 54 10.92 15.09 0.73
N THR A 55 10.39 15.26 1.94
CA THR A 55 11.20 15.40 3.16
C THR A 55 12.04 14.13 3.38
N PRO A 56 13.36 14.25 3.66
CA PRO A 56 14.20 13.10 3.95
C PRO A 56 13.66 12.23 5.09
N GLY A 57 13.72 10.91 4.92
CA GLY A 57 13.23 9.93 5.89
C GLY A 57 11.77 9.49 5.70
N VAL A 58 11.02 10.13 4.80
CA VAL A 58 9.70 9.61 4.37
C VAL A 58 9.91 8.59 3.24
N LEU A 59 9.37 7.38 3.42
CA LEU A 59 9.53 6.30 2.45
C LEU A 59 8.75 6.59 1.17
N ALA A 60 9.35 6.35 0.00
CA ALA A 60 8.68 6.31 -1.29
C ALA A 60 8.31 4.87 -1.64
N VAL A 61 7.01 4.60 -1.70
CA VAL A 61 6.44 3.27 -1.98
C VAL A 61 5.87 3.29 -3.39
N GLY A 62 6.43 2.51 -4.32
CA GLY A 62 5.85 2.32 -5.65
C GLY A 62 4.76 1.26 -5.63
N VAL A 63 3.57 1.58 -6.14
CA VAL A 63 2.44 0.66 -6.23
C VAL A 63 2.32 0.12 -7.64
N PHE A 64 2.40 -1.20 -7.77
CA PHE A 64 2.38 -1.93 -9.03
C PHE A 64 1.21 -2.92 -9.04
N VAL A 65 0.67 -3.19 -10.22
CA VAL A 65 -0.42 -4.14 -10.43
C VAL A 65 -0.06 -5.01 -11.61
N ASN A 66 0.34 -6.25 -11.34
CA ASN A 66 0.72 -7.25 -12.35
C ASN A 66 1.78 -6.73 -13.34
N GLU A 67 2.70 -5.88 -12.86
CA GLU A 67 3.81 -5.35 -13.63
C GLU A 67 4.97 -6.36 -13.67
N THR A 68 5.77 -6.32 -14.72
CA THR A 68 6.95 -7.15 -14.89
C THR A 68 8.05 -6.78 -13.90
N VAL A 69 8.83 -7.76 -13.45
CA VAL A 69 9.96 -7.54 -12.51
C VAL A 69 11.00 -6.58 -13.09
N GLU A 70 11.29 -6.68 -14.39
CA GLU A 70 12.21 -5.78 -15.09
C GLU A 70 11.75 -4.32 -15.02
N SER A 71 10.47 -4.06 -15.32
CA SER A 71 9.88 -2.72 -15.25
C SER A 71 9.87 -2.20 -13.81
N MET A 72 9.46 -3.03 -12.84
CA MET A 72 9.46 -2.69 -11.42
C MET A 72 10.85 -2.29 -10.92
N LEU A 73 11.89 -3.05 -11.25
CA LEU A 73 13.27 -2.74 -10.83
C LEU A 73 13.84 -1.51 -11.53
N THR A 74 13.51 -1.32 -12.82
CA THR A 74 13.87 -0.11 -13.55
C THR A 74 13.27 1.13 -12.87
N ILE A 75 11.99 1.07 -12.50
CA ILE A 75 11.29 2.17 -11.82
C ILE A 75 11.86 2.36 -10.40
N PHE A 76 12.03 1.28 -9.64
CA PHE A 76 12.61 1.29 -8.30
C PHE A 76 13.96 2.03 -8.28
N GLN A 77 14.88 1.65 -9.16
CA GLN A 77 16.18 2.27 -9.28
C GLN A 77 16.07 3.74 -9.72
N LYS A 78 15.37 4.01 -10.83
CA LYS A 78 15.39 5.33 -11.46
C LYS A 78 14.57 6.37 -10.69
N ALA A 79 13.47 5.97 -10.04
CA ALA A 79 12.67 6.84 -9.18
C ALA A 79 13.18 6.89 -7.73
N GLN A 80 14.22 6.11 -7.40
CA GLN A 80 14.76 5.98 -6.04
C GLN A 80 13.67 5.63 -5.03
N LEU A 81 12.87 4.62 -5.35
CA LEU A 81 11.88 4.08 -4.42
C LEU A 81 12.61 3.35 -3.29
N ASP A 82 11.93 3.24 -2.13
CA ASP A 82 12.42 2.42 -1.02
C ASP A 82 11.68 1.08 -0.99
N VAL A 83 10.44 1.04 -1.48
CA VAL A 83 9.55 -0.13 -1.40
C VAL A 83 8.82 -0.38 -2.71
N ILE A 84 8.73 -1.65 -3.10
CA ILE A 84 7.85 -2.16 -4.16
C ILE A 84 6.61 -2.76 -3.49
N GLN A 85 5.44 -2.19 -3.76
CA GLN A 85 4.15 -2.71 -3.29
C GLN A 85 3.43 -3.45 -4.42
N LEU A 86 3.30 -4.76 -4.27
CA LEU A 86 2.58 -5.66 -5.17
C LEU A 86 1.07 -5.62 -4.84
N HIS A 87 0.26 -5.10 -5.75
CA HIS A 87 -1.15 -4.79 -5.53
C HIS A 87 -2.10 -5.53 -6.50
N GLY A 88 -1.53 -6.28 -7.44
CA GLY A 88 -2.26 -7.16 -8.35
C GLY A 88 -2.51 -8.54 -7.76
N ASP A 89 -2.44 -9.53 -8.63
CA ASP A 89 -2.60 -10.96 -8.34
C ASP A 89 -1.24 -11.66 -8.50
N GLU A 90 -0.16 -10.95 -8.15
CA GLU A 90 1.21 -11.44 -8.32
C GLU A 90 1.44 -12.70 -7.47
N PRO A 91 1.96 -13.79 -8.06
CA PRO A 91 2.24 -15.01 -7.32
C PRO A 91 3.46 -14.84 -6.40
N ALA A 92 3.56 -15.65 -5.34
CA ALA A 92 4.61 -15.55 -4.33
C ALA A 92 6.04 -15.57 -4.91
N HIS A 93 6.28 -16.34 -5.98
CA HIS A 93 7.59 -16.44 -6.61
C HIS A 93 8.11 -15.14 -7.24
N VAL A 94 7.25 -14.14 -7.48
CA VAL A 94 7.68 -12.81 -7.95
C VAL A 94 8.63 -12.17 -6.93
N VAL A 95 8.48 -12.45 -5.64
CA VAL A 95 9.41 -11.97 -4.59
C VAL A 95 10.81 -12.49 -4.84
N THR A 96 10.96 -13.79 -5.08
CA THR A 96 12.25 -14.42 -5.38
C THR A 96 12.89 -13.77 -6.60
N GLN A 97 12.11 -13.59 -7.67
CA GLN A 97 12.59 -12.93 -8.90
C GLN A 97 13.07 -11.50 -8.65
N ILE A 98 12.32 -10.69 -7.90
CA ILE A 98 12.74 -9.32 -7.53
C ILE A 98 14.06 -9.35 -6.76
N ARG A 99 14.19 -10.24 -5.76
CA ARG A 99 15.39 -10.34 -4.91
C ARG A 99 16.62 -10.76 -5.70
N GLU A 100 16.48 -11.77 -6.55
CA GLU A 100 17.55 -12.32 -7.38
C GLU A 100 17.99 -11.33 -8.45
N GLU A 101 17.04 -10.71 -9.15
CA GLU A 101 17.34 -9.76 -10.23
C GLU A 101 17.90 -8.44 -9.68
N ALA A 102 17.38 -7.94 -8.55
CA ALA A 102 18.00 -6.80 -7.87
C ALA A 102 19.45 -7.10 -7.47
N ARG A 103 19.73 -8.33 -7.00
CA ARG A 103 21.09 -8.76 -6.64
C ARG A 103 21.99 -8.88 -7.87
N SER A 104 21.51 -9.47 -8.95
CA SER A 104 22.29 -9.65 -10.19
C SER A 104 22.67 -8.30 -10.81
N GLN A 105 21.81 -7.29 -10.67
CA GLN A 105 22.04 -5.92 -11.13
C GLN A 105 22.82 -5.04 -10.14
N GLY A 106 23.17 -5.55 -8.95
CA GLY A 106 23.87 -4.78 -7.93
C GLY A 106 23.04 -3.66 -7.30
N LEU A 107 21.71 -3.77 -7.34
CA LEU A 107 20.78 -2.82 -6.75
C LEU A 107 20.65 -3.02 -5.24
N PRO A 108 20.30 -1.96 -4.48
CA PRO A 108 19.84 -2.14 -3.12
C PRO A 108 18.59 -3.01 -3.10
N GLN A 109 18.44 -3.82 -2.05
CA GLN A 109 17.29 -4.69 -1.92
C GLN A 109 16.04 -3.86 -1.56
N PRO A 110 14.96 -3.90 -2.37
CA PRO A 110 13.75 -3.13 -2.10
C PRO A 110 13.04 -3.66 -0.85
N GLY A 111 12.35 -2.81 -0.09
CA GLY A 111 11.26 -3.32 0.74
C GLY A 111 10.18 -3.92 -0.17
N ILE A 112 9.54 -5.02 0.22
CA ILE A 112 8.47 -5.63 -0.57
C ILE A 112 7.20 -5.69 0.27
N TYR A 113 6.21 -4.92 -0.14
CA TYR A 113 4.87 -4.97 0.43
C TYR A 113 3.93 -5.77 -0.45
N ARG A 114 2.96 -6.46 0.16
CA ARG A 114 1.90 -7.19 -0.54
C ARG A 114 0.53 -6.69 -0.11
N ALA A 115 -0.29 -6.26 -1.05
CA ALA A 115 -1.68 -5.91 -0.79
C ALA A 115 -2.62 -7.09 -1.10
N PHE A 116 -3.52 -7.43 -0.18
CA PHE A 116 -4.57 -8.41 -0.38
C PHE A 116 -5.94 -7.71 -0.36
N ARG A 117 -6.84 -8.14 -1.25
CA ARG A 117 -8.23 -7.67 -1.29
C ARG A 117 -9.08 -8.64 -0.48
N VAL A 118 -9.98 -8.12 0.34
CA VAL A 118 -10.88 -8.97 1.14
C VAL A 118 -12.07 -9.41 0.27
N GLY A 119 -12.03 -10.67 -0.19
CA GLY A 119 -13.15 -11.33 -0.88
C GLY A 119 -13.97 -12.24 0.04
N GLU A 120 -14.96 -12.95 -0.51
CA GLU A 120 -15.82 -13.90 0.24
C GLU A 120 -15.04 -15.08 0.82
N GLU A 121 -13.97 -15.52 0.14
CA GLU A 121 -13.07 -16.60 0.63
C GLU A 121 -12.16 -16.14 1.79
N GLY A 122 -12.15 -14.84 2.08
CA GLY A 122 -11.59 -14.27 3.30
C GLY A 122 -10.09 -14.48 3.47
N LEU A 123 -9.74 -15.05 4.63
CA LEU A 123 -8.38 -15.15 5.18
C LEU A 123 -7.54 -16.32 4.66
N VAL A 124 -8.19 -17.29 4.02
CA VAL A 124 -7.57 -18.57 3.63
C VAL A 124 -6.52 -18.36 2.55
N ASP A 125 -6.87 -17.59 1.50
CA ASP A 125 -5.96 -17.31 0.39
C ASP A 125 -4.71 -16.56 0.83
N VAL A 126 -4.86 -15.64 1.78
CA VAL A 126 -3.74 -14.88 2.32
C VAL A 126 -2.78 -15.79 3.09
N SER A 127 -3.31 -16.66 3.94
CA SER A 127 -2.49 -17.59 4.73
C SER A 127 -1.71 -18.54 3.82
N LYS A 128 -2.37 -19.10 2.80
CA LYS A 128 -1.74 -19.96 1.80
C LYS A 128 -0.64 -19.25 1.03
N HIS A 129 -0.90 -18.02 0.55
CA HIS A 129 0.10 -17.23 -0.17
C HIS A 129 1.34 -16.93 0.68
N LEU A 130 1.15 -16.66 1.97
CA LEU A 130 2.26 -16.42 2.90
C LEU A 130 3.05 -17.70 3.20
N GLU A 131 2.37 -18.85 3.33
CA GLU A 131 3.05 -20.14 3.45
C GLU A 131 3.87 -20.48 2.20
N GLU A 132 3.32 -20.25 1.01
CA GLU A 132 4.05 -20.42 -0.26
C GLU A 132 5.31 -19.55 -0.29
N LEU A 133 5.22 -18.29 0.13
CA LEU A 133 6.39 -17.41 0.22
C LEU A 133 7.41 -17.89 1.26
N SER A 134 6.93 -18.34 2.43
CA SER A 134 7.79 -18.86 3.50
C SER A 134 8.54 -20.13 3.07
N GLN A 135 7.90 -21.00 2.27
CA GLN A 135 8.55 -22.17 1.66
C GLN A 135 9.66 -21.80 0.68
N LEU A 136 9.60 -20.61 0.08
CA LEU A 136 10.67 -20.04 -0.75
C LEU A 136 11.77 -19.36 0.09
N GLY A 137 11.64 -19.32 1.41
CA GLY A 137 12.61 -18.72 2.32
C GLY A 137 12.51 -17.19 2.43
N PHE A 138 11.36 -16.61 2.08
CA PHE A 138 11.14 -15.17 2.11
C PHE A 138 9.94 -14.79 3.00
N GLU A 139 9.91 -13.51 3.38
CA GLU A 139 8.79 -12.86 4.05
C GLU A 139 8.56 -11.49 3.42
N TYR A 140 7.36 -10.94 3.58
CA TYR A 140 7.08 -9.56 3.17
C TYR A 140 7.53 -8.57 4.25
N ASP A 141 8.02 -7.41 3.82
CA ASP A 141 8.35 -6.29 4.72
C ASP A 141 7.09 -5.55 5.22
N GLY A 142 5.93 -5.91 4.68
CA GLY A 142 4.62 -5.42 5.12
C GLY A 142 3.49 -6.02 4.31
N VAL A 143 2.37 -6.30 4.97
CA VAL A 143 1.15 -6.79 4.33
C VAL A 143 0.06 -5.76 4.50
N LEU A 144 -0.59 -5.41 3.40
CA LEU A 144 -1.65 -4.42 3.35
C LEU A 144 -2.99 -5.09 3.06
N ILE A 145 -4.00 -4.82 3.87
CA ILE A 145 -5.34 -5.38 3.68
C ILE A 145 -6.25 -4.28 3.14
N ASP A 146 -6.62 -4.39 1.86
CA ASP A 146 -7.58 -3.50 1.23
C ASP A 146 -9.00 -3.98 1.55
N ALA A 147 -9.59 -3.33 2.55
CA ALA A 147 -10.91 -3.66 3.07
C ALA A 147 -12.07 -3.10 2.21
N ARG A 148 -11.89 -2.87 0.91
CA ARG A 148 -13.02 -2.57 0.02
C ARG A 148 -13.64 -3.85 -0.49
N VAL A 149 -14.86 -4.15 -0.04
CA VAL A 149 -15.63 -5.30 -0.53
C VAL A 149 -16.19 -4.97 -1.90
N THR A 150 -15.86 -5.78 -2.90
CA THR A 150 -16.60 -5.78 -4.15
C THR A 150 -17.74 -6.78 -4.01
N THR A 151 -18.95 -6.30 -3.70
CA THR A 151 -20.15 -7.15 -3.80
C THR A 151 -20.22 -7.67 -5.24
N HIS A 152 -20.34 -8.99 -5.39
CA HIS A 152 -20.38 -9.72 -6.66
C HIS A 152 -20.82 -8.89 -7.87
N SER A 153 -19.85 -8.53 -8.69
CA SER A 153 -19.97 -8.67 -10.13
C SER A 153 -18.57 -8.85 -10.64
N SER A 154 -18.31 -10.03 -11.18
CA SER A 154 -17.54 -10.13 -12.42
C SER A 154 -18.14 -9.15 -13.43
N ASN A 155 -17.82 -7.86 -13.31
CA ASN A 155 -17.94 -6.96 -14.45
C ASN A 155 -16.80 -7.37 -15.38
N GLN A 156 -16.98 -8.52 -16.03
CA GLN A 156 -16.32 -8.80 -17.28
C GLN A 156 -16.87 -7.75 -18.24
N ASN A 157 -15.98 -6.94 -18.80
CA ASN A 157 -16.33 -6.21 -20.01
C ASN A 157 -16.69 -7.23 -21.11
N LYS A 158 -17.18 -6.75 -22.27
CA LYS A 158 -17.46 -7.62 -23.44
C LYS A 158 -16.22 -8.41 -23.94
N ALA A 159 -15.04 -8.24 -23.33
CA ALA A 159 -13.79 -8.94 -23.62
C ALA A 159 -13.34 -9.93 -22.51
N GLY A 160 -14.15 -10.15 -21.45
CA GLY A 160 -13.87 -11.16 -20.42
C GLY A 160 -12.89 -10.73 -19.32
N GLU A 161 -12.49 -9.46 -19.25
CA GLU A 161 -11.51 -8.98 -18.25
C GLU A 161 -12.18 -8.53 -16.94
N THR A 162 -11.63 -8.98 -15.80
CA THR A 162 -12.00 -8.52 -14.47
C THR A 162 -11.70 -7.03 -14.30
N ILE A 163 -12.71 -6.22 -14.03
CA ILE A 163 -12.54 -4.81 -13.68
C ILE A 163 -11.99 -4.68 -12.25
N TYR A 164 -10.81 -4.07 -12.12
CA TYR A 164 -10.23 -3.65 -10.84
C TYR A 164 -10.95 -2.38 -10.35
N GLY A 165 -11.99 -2.52 -9.53
CA GLY A 165 -12.72 -1.38 -8.96
C GLY A 165 -14.03 -1.78 -8.28
N GLY A 166 -14.15 -1.50 -6.98
CA GLY A 166 -15.25 -1.96 -6.12
C GLY A 166 -16.48 -1.07 -6.02
N SER A 167 -17.55 -1.64 -5.46
CA SER A 167 -18.85 -1.02 -5.17
C SER A 167 -18.84 0.03 -4.04
N GLY A 168 -17.65 0.54 -3.66
CA GLY A 168 -17.47 1.65 -2.72
C GLY A 168 -17.66 1.34 -1.23
N HIS A 169 -18.05 0.12 -0.85
CA HIS A 169 -18.34 -0.23 0.55
C HIS A 169 -17.10 -0.73 1.30
N GLN A 170 -16.94 -0.29 2.54
CA GLN A 170 -15.89 -0.78 3.45
C GLN A 170 -16.33 -2.11 4.08
N ALA A 171 -15.39 -3.04 4.24
CA ALA A 171 -15.61 -4.27 4.97
C ALA A 171 -15.86 -3.94 6.45
N PRO A 172 -16.75 -4.66 7.13
CA PRO A 172 -16.86 -4.58 8.58
C PRO A 172 -15.51 -4.92 9.23
N TRP A 173 -14.90 -3.97 9.93
CA TRP A 173 -13.62 -4.15 10.62
C TRP A 173 -13.54 -5.39 11.53
N PRO A 174 -14.63 -5.86 12.17
CA PRO A 174 -14.59 -7.11 12.93
C PRO A 174 -14.21 -8.35 12.11
N LEU A 175 -14.44 -8.36 10.79
CA LEU A 175 -13.98 -9.45 9.91
C LEU A 175 -12.45 -9.47 9.75
N LEU A 176 -11.79 -8.38 10.16
CA LEU A 176 -10.33 -8.25 10.13
C LEU A 176 -9.67 -8.53 11.48
N ILE A 177 -10.45 -8.89 12.50
CA ILE A 177 -9.93 -9.43 13.76
C ILE A 177 -9.31 -10.81 13.47
N GLY A 178 -8.12 -11.09 13.98
CA GLY A 178 -7.39 -12.34 13.71
C GLY A 178 -6.26 -12.23 12.68
N TRP A 179 -6.24 -11.17 11.87
CA TRP A 179 -5.23 -11.00 10.82
C TRP A 179 -3.83 -10.76 11.38
N ARG A 180 -3.73 -10.08 12.53
CA ARG A 180 -2.46 -9.85 13.21
C ARG A 180 -1.85 -11.17 13.68
N GLU A 181 -2.65 -12.09 14.17
CA GLU A 181 -2.23 -13.42 14.63
C GLU A 181 -1.70 -14.27 13.47
N ILE A 182 -2.35 -14.18 12.29
CA ILE A 182 -1.93 -14.87 11.07
C ILE A 182 -0.60 -14.32 10.55
N LEU A 183 -0.47 -12.99 10.53
CA LEU A 183 0.73 -12.30 10.05
C LEU A 183 1.90 -12.37 11.03
N ARG A 184 1.65 -12.77 12.28
CA ARG A 184 2.64 -12.92 13.37
C ARG A 184 3.52 -11.69 13.54
N GLN A 185 4.70 -11.69 12.92
CA GLN A 185 5.71 -10.63 13.02
C GLN A 185 5.69 -9.66 11.82
N THR A 186 5.00 -10.02 10.74
CA THR A 186 4.91 -9.19 9.54
C THR A 186 4.03 -7.97 9.81
N PRO A 187 4.51 -6.74 9.54
CA PRO A 187 3.72 -5.53 9.72
C PRO A 187 2.39 -5.59 8.97
N LEU A 188 1.29 -5.34 9.69
CA LEU A 188 -0.05 -5.26 9.11
C LEU A 188 -0.43 -3.81 8.87
N TYR A 189 -0.73 -3.45 7.63
CA TYR A 189 -1.25 -2.15 7.23
C TYR A 189 -2.70 -2.26 6.81
N LEU A 190 -3.59 -1.49 7.44
CA LEU A 190 -4.99 -1.45 7.04
C LEU A 190 -5.21 -0.38 5.97
N ALA A 191 -5.93 -0.74 4.92
CA ALA A 191 -6.32 0.17 3.85
C ALA A 191 -7.80 -0.02 3.50
N GLY A 192 -8.26 0.67 2.45
CA GLY A 192 -9.62 0.52 1.94
C GLY A 192 -10.62 1.50 2.56
N GLY A 193 -10.75 2.67 1.93
CA GLY A 193 -11.74 3.69 2.32
C GLY A 193 -11.47 4.40 3.66
N LEU A 194 -10.28 4.24 4.25
CA LEU A 194 -9.93 4.93 5.49
C LEU A 194 -9.92 6.45 5.30
N THR A 195 -10.58 7.16 6.20
CA THR A 195 -10.73 8.62 6.24
C THR A 195 -10.38 9.13 7.64
N PRO A 196 -10.20 10.45 7.85
CA PRO A 196 -10.07 10.99 9.20
C PRO A 196 -11.25 10.61 10.12
N ALA A 197 -12.44 10.39 9.58
CA ALA A 197 -13.63 10.09 10.38
C ALA A 197 -13.64 8.67 10.97
N ASN A 198 -12.99 7.69 10.32
CA ASN A 198 -13.08 6.27 10.70
C ASN A 198 -11.73 5.63 11.12
N VAL A 199 -10.59 6.30 10.90
CA VAL A 199 -9.27 5.69 11.12
C VAL A 199 -9.03 5.26 12.57
N GLU A 200 -9.53 6.01 13.56
CA GLU A 200 -9.37 5.65 14.97
C GLU A 200 -10.14 4.38 15.33
N GLU A 201 -11.38 4.24 14.86
CA GLU A 201 -12.20 3.05 15.08
C GLU A 201 -11.56 1.83 14.43
N ALA A 202 -11.08 1.99 13.18
CA ALA A 202 -10.41 0.93 12.45
C ALA A 202 -9.14 0.45 13.18
N MET A 203 -8.35 1.39 13.70
CA MET A 203 -7.16 1.08 14.48
C MET A 203 -7.47 0.40 15.83
N ARG A 204 -8.49 0.87 16.56
CA ARG A 204 -8.91 0.24 17.84
C ARG A 204 -9.52 -1.14 17.66
N THR A 205 -10.10 -1.41 16.49
CA THR A 205 -10.75 -2.70 16.23
C THR A 205 -9.74 -3.73 15.75
N VAL A 206 -8.92 -3.37 14.74
CA VAL A 206 -8.03 -4.31 14.04
C VAL A 206 -6.64 -4.36 14.67
N HIS A 207 -6.23 -3.33 15.41
CA HIS A 207 -4.88 -3.17 15.96
C HIS A 207 -3.75 -3.37 14.92
N PRO A 208 -3.82 -2.73 13.74
CA PRO A 208 -2.79 -2.87 12.72
C PRO A 208 -1.50 -2.15 13.14
N THR A 209 -0.37 -2.56 12.56
CA THR A 209 0.92 -1.84 12.69
C THR A 209 0.84 -0.44 12.07
N GLY A 210 -0.01 -0.26 11.06
CA GLY A 210 -0.22 1.02 10.41
C GLY A 210 -1.46 1.10 9.55
N VAL A 211 -1.63 2.26 8.93
CA VAL A 211 -2.78 2.58 8.07
C VAL A 211 -2.32 3.23 6.77
N ASP A 212 -3.05 2.95 5.70
CA ASP A 212 -2.86 3.51 4.36
C ASP A 212 -4.17 4.15 3.87
N THR A 213 -4.08 5.38 3.37
CA THR A 213 -5.23 6.05 2.73
C THR A 213 -4.86 6.63 1.38
N ALA A 214 -5.79 6.52 0.43
CA ALA A 214 -5.72 7.17 -0.87
C ALA A 214 -6.85 8.20 -1.01
N SER A 215 -8.06 7.76 -1.39
CA SER A 215 -9.20 8.66 -1.66
C SER A 215 -9.82 9.28 -0.41
N GLY A 216 -9.58 8.75 0.79
CA GLY A 216 -10.19 9.27 2.01
C GLY A 216 -9.61 10.61 2.48
N VAL A 217 -8.57 11.10 1.80
CA VAL A 217 -7.90 12.39 2.05
C VAL A 217 -7.73 13.19 0.74
N GLU A 218 -8.58 12.93 -0.25
CA GLU A 218 -8.60 13.63 -1.53
C GLU A 218 -9.75 14.64 -1.58
N ASP A 219 -9.51 15.76 -2.25
CA ASP A 219 -10.57 16.67 -2.73
C ASP A 219 -11.19 16.10 -4.02
N SER A 220 -10.35 15.65 -4.94
CA SER A 220 -10.72 14.94 -6.16
C SER A 220 -9.70 13.85 -6.50
N PRO A 221 -10.00 12.87 -7.37
CA PRO A 221 -9.07 11.76 -7.65
C PRO A 221 -7.66 12.24 -8.05
N GLY A 222 -6.66 11.89 -7.25
CA GLY A 222 -5.26 12.31 -7.45
C GLY A 222 -4.91 13.70 -6.94
N VAL A 223 -5.84 14.42 -6.31
CA VAL A 223 -5.63 15.73 -5.68
C VAL A 223 -5.87 15.62 -4.18
N LYS A 224 -4.79 15.60 -3.40
CA LYS A 224 -4.83 15.49 -1.93
C LYS A 224 -5.29 16.79 -1.28
N ASP A 225 -6.20 16.67 -0.31
CA ASP A 225 -6.54 17.74 0.62
C ASP A 225 -5.55 17.70 1.80
N LEU A 226 -4.79 18.78 1.99
CA LEU A 226 -3.75 18.84 3.01
C LEU A 226 -4.33 18.83 4.44
N ALA A 227 -5.52 19.40 4.65
CA ALA A 227 -6.17 19.39 5.95
C ALA A 227 -6.67 17.98 6.31
N LEU A 228 -7.23 17.25 5.35
CA LEU A 228 -7.61 15.85 5.54
C LEU A 228 -6.39 14.96 5.78
N CYS A 229 -5.30 15.16 5.04
CA CYS A 229 -4.04 14.43 5.27
C CYS A 229 -3.52 14.63 6.71
N ARG A 230 -3.50 15.88 7.18
CA ARG A 230 -3.08 16.20 8.56
C ARG A 230 -3.97 15.52 9.58
N GLN A 231 -5.29 15.67 9.46
CA GLN A 231 -6.24 15.04 10.38
C GLN A 231 -6.10 13.52 10.39
N PHE A 232 -5.90 12.89 9.23
CA PHE A 232 -5.69 11.45 9.14
C PHE A 232 -4.45 11.00 9.92
N ILE A 233 -3.31 11.67 9.70
CA ILE A 233 -2.03 11.35 10.36
C ILE A 233 -2.14 11.53 11.88
N GLU A 234 -2.71 12.64 12.33
CA GLU A 234 -2.88 12.94 13.76
C GLU A 234 -3.78 11.91 14.45
N ARG A 235 -4.94 11.61 13.85
CA ARG A 235 -5.90 10.65 14.40
C ARG A 235 -5.34 9.24 14.44
N ALA A 236 -4.67 8.79 13.39
CA ALA A 236 -4.01 7.49 13.38
C ALA A 236 -2.94 7.36 14.48
N ARG A 237 -2.20 8.43 14.77
CA ARG A 237 -1.16 8.43 15.82
C ARG A 237 -1.69 8.67 17.23
N SER A 238 -2.94 9.12 17.38
CA SER A 238 -3.57 9.25 18.68
C SER A 238 -3.84 7.89 19.34
N ILE A 239 -3.94 6.83 18.53
CA ILE A 239 -4.07 5.46 18.97
C ILE A 239 -2.67 4.86 19.03
N VAL A 240 -2.08 4.82 20.24
CA VAL A 240 -0.83 4.11 20.48
C VAL A 240 -1.09 2.62 20.29
N ALA A 241 -0.34 1.97 19.41
CA ALA A 241 -0.33 0.51 19.32
C ALA A 241 0.15 -0.04 20.67
N SER A 242 -0.78 -0.51 21.50
CA SER A 242 -0.51 -1.20 22.76
C SER A 242 0.07 -2.59 22.53
#